data_AF-A0A2I1ERA5-F1
#
_entry.id   AF-A0A2I1ERA5-F1
#
_cell.length_a   1.000
_cell.length_b   1.000
_cell.length_c   1.000
_cell.angle_alpha   90.00
_cell.angle_beta   90.00
_cell.angle_gamma   90.00
#
_symmetry.space_group_name_H-M   'P 1'
#
loop_
_entity.id
_entity.type
_entity.pdbx_description
1 polymer ?
#
loop_
_entity_poly.entity_id
_entity_poly.type
_entity_poly.pdbx_seq_one_letter_code
_entity_poly.pdbx_strand_id
1 'polypeptide(L)'
;MKYETGSKQQLVFAGERTNEKSKFSWLLNSCNSYQTDKIFYGDDIYLTNKATGHELYIERFYKSPTGFTEVHCRSDYYYSALRCNTTKHNNTPYVKTGDIITLRSSDFSSDYSNETENFDYPDNYILSSHNSRFGIGNRTFQEVVGHKGRFTENDEWQIEFIENNYNI
;
A
#
# COMPACT_ATOMS: atom_id res chain seq x y z
N MET A 1 -9.58 -10.06 10.43
CA MET A 1 -10.94 -9.72 9.93
C MET A 1 -10.89 -9.72 8.42
N LYS A 2 -11.98 -10.11 7.74
CA LYS A 2 -12.05 -10.19 6.27
C LYS A 2 -13.23 -9.36 5.78
N TYR A 3 -13.18 -8.90 4.53
CA TYR A 3 -14.36 -8.31 3.90
C TYR A 3 -15.51 -9.32 3.79
N GLU A 4 -16.75 -8.88 3.98
CA GLU A 4 -17.95 -9.71 3.84
C GLU A 4 -18.35 -9.89 2.36
N THR A 5 -18.09 -8.86 1.55
CA THR A 5 -18.27 -8.80 0.09
C THR A 5 -16.93 -8.57 -0.61
N GLY A 6 -16.90 -8.49 -1.94
CA GLY A 6 -15.65 -8.28 -2.68
C GLY A 6 -14.75 -9.52 -2.64
N SER A 7 -13.45 -9.33 -2.44
CA SER A 7 -12.45 -10.40 -2.51
C SER A 7 -12.55 -11.40 -1.34
N LYS A 8 -13.19 -10.99 -0.23
CA LYS A 8 -13.19 -11.70 1.07
C LYS A 8 -11.79 -11.89 1.66
N GLN A 9 -10.82 -11.08 1.25
CA GLN A 9 -9.46 -11.07 1.79
C GLN A 9 -9.38 -10.30 3.09
N GLN A 10 -8.19 -10.32 3.71
CA GLN A 10 -7.94 -9.66 4.99
C GLN A 10 -8.11 -8.14 4.85
N LEU A 11 -8.96 -7.60 5.73
CA LEU A 11 -9.30 -6.18 5.79
C LEU A 11 -8.08 -5.31 6.10
N VAL A 12 -7.98 -4.18 5.40
CA VAL A 12 -7.07 -3.06 5.72
C VAL A 12 -7.91 -1.83 6.03
N PHE A 13 -7.53 -1.07 7.06
CA PHE A 13 -8.22 0.15 7.47
C PHE A 13 -7.26 1.13 8.15
N ALA A 14 -7.61 2.41 8.12
CA ALA A 14 -6.92 3.45 8.88
C ALA A 14 -7.60 3.64 10.25
N GLY A 15 -6.84 4.00 11.27
CA GLY A 15 -7.37 4.21 12.61
C GLY A 15 -6.32 4.66 13.61
N GLU A 16 -6.77 4.96 14.82
CA GLU A 16 -5.89 5.40 15.90
C GLU A 16 -4.90 4.31 16.30
N ARG A 17 -3.69 4.75 16.67
CA ARG A 17 -2.64 3.88 17.18
C ARG A 17 -3.13 3.14 18.42
N THR A 18 -3.10 1.81 18.35
CA THR A 18 -3.29 0.95 19.52
C THR A 18 -1.97 0.76 20.26
N ASN A 19 -2.00 0.31 21.51
CA ASN A 19 -0.79 0.08 22.30
C ASN A 19 0.10 -1.07 21.76
N GLU A 20 -0.36 -1.85 20.79
CA GLU A 20 0.37 -2.98 20.21
C GLU A 20 1.04 -2.59 18.88
N LYS A 21 2.32 -2.18 18.94
CA LYS A 21 3.13 -1.74 17.79
C LYS A 21 3.09 -2.69 16.59
N SER A 22 3.08 -3.99 16.83
CA SER A 22 3.10 -5.01 15.78
C SER A 22 1.89 -4.98 14.85
N LYS A 23 0.71 -4.59 15.34
CA LYS A 23 -0.55 -4.64 14.57
C LYS A 23 -0.65 -3.55 13.50
N PHE A 24 0.06 -2.45 13.64
CA PHE A 24 0.08 -1.33 12.69
C PHE A 24 1.45 -1.09 12.03
N SER A 25 2.44 -1.94 12.33
CA SER A 25 3.76 -1.83 11.71
C SER A 25 3.77 -2.45 10.31
N TRP A 26 4.21 -1.67 9.34
CA TRP A 26 4.41 -2.11 7.96
C TRP A 26 5.89 -1.96 7.60
N LEU A 27 6.42 -2.97 6.92
CA LEU A 27 7.78 -2.99 6.40
C LEU A 27 7.75 -2.55 4.94
N LEU A 28 8.57 -1.55 4.61
CA LEU A 28 8.81 -1.14 3.24
C LEU A 28 9.99 -1.96 2.71
N ASN A 29 9.69 -2.94 1.86
CA ASN A 29 10.70 -3.80 1.23
C ASN A 29 10.96 -3.31 -0.19
N SER A 30 12.22 -3.10 -0.56
CA SER A 30 12.54 -2.77 -1.95
C SER A 30 12.24 -3.97 -2.86
N CYS A 31 11.67 -3.72 -4.04
CA CYS A 31 11.61 -4.74 -5.10
C CYS A 31 13.00 -4.99 -5.71
N ASN A 32 13.97 -4.11 -5.48
CA ASN A 32 15.36 -4.28 -5.90
C ASN A 32 16.16 -5.05 -4.83
N SER A 33 16.51 -6.30 -5.14
CA SER A 33 17.18 -7.23 -4.21
C SER A 33 18.57 -6.79 -3.75
N TYR A 34 19.23 -5.87 -4.46
CA TYR A 34 20.54 -5.35 -4.08
C TYR A 34 20.47 -4.20 -3.07
N GLN A 35 19.27 -3.64 -2.87
CA GLN A 35 19.05 -2.49 -2.00
C GLN A 35 18.58 -2.95 -0.62
N THR A 36 19.44 -2.79 0.38
CA THR A 36 19.25 -3.44 1.69
C THR A 36 19.04 -2.48 2.85
N ASP A 37 19.35 -1.20 2.69
CA ASP A 37 19.40 -0.23 3.80
C ASP A 37 18.51 1.01 3.61
N LYS A 38 18.09 1.31 2.39
CA LYS A 38 17.32 2.52 2.06
C LYS A 38 16.21 2.20 1.07
N ILE A 39 15.19 3.04 1.06
CA ILE A 39 14.18 3.11 -0.01
C ILE A 39 14.32 4.49 -0.65
N PHE A 40 14.58 4.54 -1.96
CA PHE A 40 14.68 5.77 -2.72
C PHE A 40 13.30 6.22 -3.20
N TYR A 41 13.14 7.54 -3.34
CA TYR A 41 11.97 8.07 -4.03
C TYR A 41 11.98 7.60 -5.48
N GLY A 42 10.84 7.08 -5.92
CA GLY A 42 10.70 6.45 -7.22
C GLY A 42 10.96 4.95 -7.21
N ASP A 43 11.28 4.31 -6.08
CA ASP A 43 11.40 2.86 -6.04
C ASP A 43 10.04 2.16 -6.07
N ASP A 44 10.04 0.96 -6.64
CA ASP A 44 8.97 -0.01 -6.42
C ASP A 44 9.26 -0.78 -5.13
N ILE A 45 8.23 -0.88 -4.28
CA ILE A 45 8.31 -1.49 -2.96
C ILE A 45 7.16 -2.46 -2.72
N TYR A 46 7.37 -3.41 -1.82
CA TYR A 46 6.30 -4.15 -1.16
C TYR A 46 6.03 -3.55 0.21
N LEU A 47 4.75 -3.40 0.57
CA LEU A 47 4.35 -2.97 1.90
C LEU A 47 3.84 -4.18 2.69
N THR A 48 4.70 -4.75 3.53
CA THR A 48 4.42 -6.01 4.24
C THR A 48 3.97 -5.74 5.68
N ASN A 49 2.82 -6.26 6.08
CA ASN A 49 2.34 -6.16 7.46
C ASN A 49 3.21 -7.02 8.40
N LYS A 50 3.85 -6.41 9.40
CA LYS A 50 4.83 -7.10 10.28
C LYS A 50 4.20 -8.21 11.13
N ALA A 51 2.92 -8.09 11.51
CA ALA A 51 2.25 -9.09 12.33
C ALA A 51 1.83 -10.34 11.55
N THR A 52 1.50 -10.19 10.27
CA THR A 52 0.96 -11.30 9.45
C THR A 52 1.91 -11.78 8.37
N GLY A 53 2.91 -10.98 8.00
CA GLY A 53 3.78 -11.24 6.85
C GLY A 53 3.08 -11.04 5.50
N HIS A 54 1.81 -10.60 5.49
CA HIS A 54 1.03 -10.39 4.28
C HIS A 54 1.32 -9.02 3.66
N GLU A 55 1.29 -8.95 2.33
CA GLU A 55 1.57 -7.73 1.59
C GLU A 55 0.28 -6.97 1.31
N LEU A 56 0.36 -5.63 1.33
CA LEU A 56 -0.71 -4.77 0.87
C LEU A 56 -0.90 -4.96 -0.64
N TYR A 57 -2.14 -5.09 -1.07
CA TYR A 57 -2.49 -5.18 -2.47
C TYR A 57 -3.70 -4.30 -2.76
N ILE A 58 -3.61 -3.57 -3.88
CA ILE A 58 -4.71 -2.82 -4.45
C ILE A 58 -5.36 -3.72 -5.50
N GLU A 59 -6.59 -4.14 -5.23
CA GLU A 59 -7.32 -5.09 -6.07
C GLU A 59 -7.64 -4.48 -7.44
N ARG A 60 -7.76 -5.30 -8.50
CA ARG A 60 -8.11 -4.82 -9.84
C ARG A 60 -9.59 -4.99 -10.12
N PHE A 61 -10.20 -6.05 -9.57
CA PHE A 61 -11.52 -6.51 -9.98
C PHE A 61 -12.62 -6.22 -8.96
N TYR A 62 -12.32 -6.29 -7.67
CA TYR A 62 -13.29 -6.06 -6.61
C TYR A 62 -13.33 -4.61 -6.13
N LYS A 63 -14.54 -4.21 -5.76
CA LYS A 63 -14.81 -2.92 -5.16
C LYS A 63 -14.84 -3.04 -3.66
N SER A 64 -14.36 -1.99 -3.00
CA SER A 64 -14.48 -1.78 -1.57
C SER A 64 -15.96 -1.57 -1.20
N PRO A 65 -16.33 -1.70 0.09
CA PRO A 65 -17.69 -1.45 0.56
C PRO A 65 -18.31 -0.11 0.14
N THR A 66 -17.48 0.92 -0.11
CA THR A 66 -17.95 2.25 -0.55
C THR A 66 -17.88 2.46 -2.07
N GLY A 67 -17.51 1.43 -2.83
CA GLY A 67 -17.52 1.43 -4.29
C GLY A 67 -16.20 1.86 -4.95
N PHE A 68 -15.17 2.20 -4.17
CA PHE A 68 -13.81 2.40 -4.68
C PHE A 68 -13.12 1.07 -4.95
N THR A 69 -11.87 1.10 -5.39
CA THR A 69 -11.09 -0.13 -5.54
C THR A 69 -10.72 -0.70 -4.17
N GLU A 70 -10.96 -2.00 -3.97
CA GLU A 70 -10.67 -2.66 -2.70
C GLU A 70 -9.16 -2.71 -2.41
N VAL A 71 -8.77 -2.50 -1.16
CA VAL A 71 -7.40 -2.73 -0.67
C VAL A 71 -7.44 -3.79 0.42
N HIS A 72 -6.58 -4.79 0.32
CA HIS A 72 -6.51 -5.88 1.27
C HIS A 72 -5.08 -6.36 1.49
N CYS A 73 -4.88 -7.21 2.50
CA CYS A 73 -3.64 -7.96 2.66
C CYS A 73 -3.76 -9.31 1.95
N ARG A 74 -2.77 -9.65 1.13
CA ARG A 74 -2.67 -10.93 0.43
C ARG A 74 -1.49 -11.76 0.95
N SER A 75 -1.62 -13.08 0.87
CA SER A 75 -0.59 -14.02 1.35
C SER A 75 0.26 -14.64 0.23
N ASP A 76 -0.06 -14.35 -1.03
CA ASP A 76 0.61 -14.87 -2.21
C ASP A 76 1.46 -13.77 -2.88
N TYR A 77 2.66 -14.14 -3.34
CA TYR A 77 3.74 -13.22 -3.78
C TYR A 77 3.57 -12.64 -5.19
N TYR A 78 2.34 -12.50 -5.69
CA TYR A 78 2.10 -11.98 -7.04
C TYR A 78 1.71 -10.49 -6.98
N TYR A 79 2.31 -9.65 -7.83
CA TYR A 79 1.79 -8.32 -8.22
C TYR A 79 1.37 -7.34 -7.10
N SER A 80 2.10 -7.25 -5.98
CA SER A 80 1.82 -6.33 -4.86
C SER A 80 2.68 -5.05 -4.86
N ALA A 81 3.49 -4.84 -5.90
CA ALA A 81 4.43 -3.74 -5.95
C ALA A 81 3.72 -2.38 -5.99
N LEU A 82 4.23 -1.45 -5.18
CA LEU A 82 3.78 -0.07 -5.11
C LEU A 82 4.96 0.85 -5.43
N ARG A 83 4.77 1.81 -6.35
CA ARG A 83 5.74 2.87 -6.57
C ARG A 83 5.65 3.88 -5.43
N CYS A 84 6.73 4.04 -4.69
CA CYS A 84 6.88 4.97 -3.58
C CYS A 84 7.44 6.31 -4.09
N ASN A 85 6.69 7.40 -3.95
CA ASN A 85 7.11 8.74 -4.36
C ASN A 85 6.88 9.74 -3.24
N THR A 86 7.33 10.99 -3.42
CA THR A 86 7.00 12.12 -2.54
C THR A 86 6.40 13.26 -3.34
N THR A 87 5.50 14.01 -2.71
CA THR A 87 4.91 15.26 -3.24
C THR A 87 5.67 16.50 -2.77
N LYS A 88 6.65 16.34 -1.87
CA LYS A 88 7.40 17.44 -1.26
C LYS A 88 8.85 17.42 -1.74
N HIS A 89 9.51 18.57 -1.66
CA HIS A 89 10.95 18.65 -1.88
C HIS A 89 11.70 18.16 -0.64
N ASN A 90 12.30 16.98 -0.73
CA ASN A 90 13.14 16.42 0.33
C ASN A 90 14.62 16.63 0.01
N ASN A 91 15.41 16.89 1.06
CA ASN A 91 16.84 17.18 0.94
C ASN A 91 17.70 15.93 0.65
N THR A 92 17.10 14.74 0.66
CA THR A 92 17.77 13.49 0.34
C THR A 92 16.95 12.68 -0.66
N PRO A 93 17.60 11.81 -1.46
CA PRO A 93 16.90 11.03 -2.48
C PRO A 93 16.17 9.80 -1.92
N TYR A 94 16.21 9.57 -0.60
CA TYR A 94 15.63 8.41 0.07
C TYR A 94 14.68 8.81 1.21
N VAL A 95 13.75 7.90 1.49
CA VAL A 95 12.67 8.01 2.47
C VAL A 95 13.21 8.03 3.90
N LYS A 96 12.69 8.93 4.73
CA LYS A 96 13.00 9.09 6.16
C LYS A 96 11.73 9.24 6.99
N THR A 97 11.87 9.05 8.30
CA THR A 97 10.84 9.41 9.26
C THR A 97 10.43 10.88 9.11
N GLY A 98 9.13 11.13 9.12
CA GLY A 98 8.53 12.45 8.95
C GLY A 98 8.20 12.79 7.49
N ASP A 99 8.78 12.08 6.52
CA ASP A 99 8.54 12.34 5.11
C ASP A 99 7.10 11.98 4.72
N ILE A 100 6.54 12.80 3.83
CA ILE A 100 5.24 12.56 3.21
C ILE A 100 5.46 11.86 1.88
N ILE A 101 4.91 10.66 1.76
CA ILE A 101 4.99 9.83 0.57
C ILE A 101 3.62 9.63 -0.08
N THR A 102 3.65 9.19 -1.32
CA THR A 102 2.48 8.68 -2.06
C THR A 102 2.79 7.27 -2.53
N LEU A 103 1.76 6.45 -2.57
CA LEU A 103 1.85 5.05 -3.00
C LEU A 103 0.87 4.84 -4.13
N ARG A 104 1.35 4.28 -5.23
CA ARG A 104 0.50 3.84 -6.34
C ARG A 104 0.87 2.43 -6.75
N SER A 105 -0.07 1.63 -7.22
CA SER A 105 0.26 0.33 -7.80
C SER A 105 1.25 0.48 -8.94
N SER A 106 2.15 -0.50 -9.05
CA SER A 106 3.25 -0.50 -10.00
C SER A 106 3.22 -1.70 -10.93
N ASP A 107 3.66 -1.45 -12.16
CA ASP A 107 3.69 -2.37 -13.27
C ASP A 107 5.02 -3.11 -13.37
N PHE A 108 5.43 -3.81 -12.31
CA PHE A 108 6.66 -4.61 -12.37
C PHE A 108 6.58 -5.75 -13.42
N SER A 109 5.38 -6.04 -13.94
CA SER A 109 5.10 -7.13 -14.88
C SER A 109 5.18 -6.76 -16.37
N SER A 110 5.17 -5.47 -16.73
CA SER A 110 4.99 -5.08 -18.14
C SER A 110 6.21 -5.35 -19.04
N ASP A 111 7.41 -5.48 -18.44
CA ASP A 111 8.63 -5.81 -19.19
C ASP A 111 8.70 -7.28 -19.64
N TYR A 112 7.84 -8.17 -19.10
CA TYR A 112 7.84 -9.61 -19.43
C TYR A 112 6.64 -10.08 -20.28
N SER A 113 5.66 -9.21 -20.55
CA SER A 113 4.50 -9.58 -21.39
C SER A 113 4.72 -9.11 -22.82
N ASN A 114 5.24 -10.00 -23.66
CA ASN A 114 5.28 -9.83 -25.14
C ASN A 114 3.90 -10.07 -25.78
N GLU A 115 2.80 -9.91 -25.04
CA GLU A 115 1.49 -10.31 -25.51
C GLU A 115 0.61 -9.09 -25.76
N THR A 116 0.18 -9.02 -27.01
CA THR A 116 -0.61 -7.95 -27.64
C THR A 116 -2.07 -7.94 -27.19
N GLU A 117 -2.39 -8.66 -26.11
CA GLU A 117 -3.70 -8.69 -25.47
C GLU A 117 -3.66 -7.81 -24.21
N ASN A 118 -3.57 -6.50 -24.43
CA ASN A 118 -3.68 -5.46 -23.40
C ASN A 118 -5.07 -5.48 -22.74
N PHE A 119 -5.26 -6.35 -21.75
CA PHE A 119 -6.27 -6.13 -20.73
C PHE A 119 -5.70 -5.16 -19.69
N ASP A 120 -6.05 -3.89 -19.91
CA ASP A 120 -5.92 -2.75 -19.01
C ASP A 120 -4.49 -2.24 -18.71
N TYR A 121 -4.36 -0.93 -18.93
CA TYR A 121 -3.27 -0.02 -18.58
C TYR A 121 -2.53 -0.36 -17.29
N PRO A 122 -1.30 0.15 -17.09
CA PRO A 122 -0.68 0.17 -15.79
C PRO A 122 -1.68 0.56 -14.72
N ASP A 123 -1.85 -0.34 -13.76
CA ASP A 123 -2.72 -0.11 -12.64
C ASP A 123 -2.11 1.06 -11.89
N ASN A 124 -2.57 2.26 -12.21
CA ASN A 124 -2.16 3.52 -11.60
C ASN A 124 -3.14 3.85 -10.48
N TYR A 125 -3.53 2.84 -9.70
CA TYR A 125 -4.36 3.08 -8.53
C TYR A 125 -3.51 3.70 -7.45
N ILE A 126 -3.96 4.84 -6.96
CA ILE A 126 -3.39 5.58 -5.85
C ILE A 126 -4.00 5.03 -4.57
N LEU A 127 -3.14 4.72 -3.60
CA LEU A 127 -3.55 4.30 -2.27
C LEU A 127 -4.02 5.52 -1.47
N SER A 128 -5.25 5.48 -0.98
CA SER A 128 -5.86 6.60 -0.30
C SER A 128 -6.57 6.19 0.98
N SER A 129 -6.47 7.04 1.99
CA SER A 129 -7.31 6.96 3.20
C SER A 129 -8.44 7.97 3.07
N HIS A 130 -9.47 7.62 2.32
CA HIS A 130 -10.65 8.47 2.23
C HIS A 130 -11.29 8.65 3.62
N ASN A 131 -11.95 9.79 3.85
CA ASN A 131 -12.75 10.03 5.06
C ASN A 131 -14.02 9.14 5.14
N SER A 132 -14.20 8.23 4.18
CA SER A 132 -15.28 7.26 4.15
C SER A 132 -15.10 6.23 5.26
N ARG A 133 -16.23 5.86 5.86
CA ARG A 133 -16.29 4.82 6.89
C ARG A 133 -17.23 3.72 6.47
N PHE A 134 -16.92 2.49 6.85
CA PHE A 134 -17.76 1.33 6.62
C PHE A 134 -17.85 0.48 7.90
N GLY A 135 -18.94 -0.28 8.00
CA GLY A 135 -19.19 -1.18 9.12
C GLY A 135 -18.84 -2.62 8.76
N ILE A 136 -18.19 -3.35 9.67
CA ILE A 136 -18.13 -4.82 9.66
C ILE A 136 -18.52 -5.30 11.05
N GLY A 137 -19.58 -6.11 11.13
CA GLY A 137 -20.24 -6.43 12.39
C GLY A 137 -20.61 -5.16 13.17
N ASN A 138 -20.21 -5.09 14.45
CA ASN A 138 -20.51 -3.95 15.33
C ASN A 138 -19.42 -2.87 15.35
N ARG A 139 -18.48 -2.88 14.39
CA ARG A 139 -17.35 -1.95 14.35
C ARG A 139 -17.39 -1.11 13.10
N THR A 140 -16.90 0.12 13.21
CA THR A 140 -16.79 1.08 12.11
C THR A 140 -15.33 1.43 11.90
N PHE A 141 -14.89 1.44 10.65
CA PHE A 141 -13.50 1.64 10.27
C PHE A 141 -13.38 2.76 9.24
N GLN A 142 -12.29 3.52 9.28
CA GLN A 142 -11.93 4.41 8.17
C GLN A 142 -11.33 3.55 7.06
N GLU A 143 -11.86 3.70 5.86
CA GLU A 143 -11.51 2.85 4.75
C GLU A 143 -10.16 3.25 4.12
N VAL A 144 -9.42 2.23 3.69
CA VAL A 144 -8.27 2.40 2.80
C VAL A 144 -8.65 1.80 1.46
N VAL A 145 -8.50 2.58 0.40
CA VAL A 145 -8.99 2.23 -0.93
C VAL A 145 -7.97 2.59 -2.01
N GLY A 146 -8.16 2.01 -3.19
CA GLY A 146 -7.51 2.46 -4.42
C GLY A 146 -8.43 3.38 -5.22
N HIS A 147 -7.87 4.38 -5.88
CA HIS A 147 -8.59 5.16 -6.90
C HIS A 147 -7.67 5.57 -8.04
N LYS A 148 -8.24 5.93 -9.19
CA LYS A 148 -7.48 6.50 -10.32
C LYS A 148 -7.63 8.03 -10.33
N GLY A 149 -6.70 8.72 -10.97
CA GLY A 149 -6.78 10.17 -11.20
C GLY A 149 -5.59 10.93 -10.65
N ARG A 150 -5.86 12.13 -10.13
CA ARG A 150 -4.84 13.01 -9.55
C ARG A 150 -4.70 12.73 -8.05
N PHE A 151 -3.49 12.93 -7.54
CA PHE A 151 -3.24 12.93 -6.10
C PHE A 151 -4.01 14.05 -5.41
N THR A 152 -4.54 13.72 -4.24
CA THR A 152 -5.22 14.59 -3.29
C THR A 152 -4.55 14.45 -1.91
N GLU A 153 -4.95 15.30 -0.96
CA GLU A 153 -4.40 15.27 0.40
C GLU A 153 -4.64 13.93 1.13
N ASN A 154 -5.69 13.18 0.77
CA ASN A 154 -5.99 11.87 1.38
C ASN A 154 -5.06 10.75 0.92
N ASP A 155 -4.23 11.03 -0.09
CA ASP A 155 -3.33 10.07 -0.74
C ASP A 155 -1.90 10.23 -0.22
N GLU A 156 -1.68 11.23 0.64
CA GLU A 156 -0.43 11.50 1.33
C GLU A 156 -0.34 10.65 2.60
N TRP A 157 0.75 9.89 2.72
CA TRP A 157 1.04 9.03 3.87
C TRP A 157 2.33 9.51 4.54
N GLN A 158 2.29 9.75 5.84
CA GLN A 158 3.48 10.14 6.59
C GLN A 158 4.21 8.91 7.14
N ILE A 159 5.53 8.86 6.94
CA ILE A 159 6.38 7.85 7.59
C ILE A 159 6.52 8.19 9.07
N GLU A 160 5.83 7.48 9.94
CA GLU A 160 5.85 7.83 11.36
C GLU A 160 7.12 7.39 12.09
N PHE A 161 7.73 6.27 11.68
CA PHE A 161 9.02 5.80 12.19
C PHE A 161 9.66 4.81 11.22
N ILE A 162 10.99 4.76 11.23
CA ILE A 162 11.79 3.73 10.55
C ILE A 162 12.51 2.94 11.62
N GLU A 163 12.33 1.62 11.60
CA GLU A 163 13.05 0.68 12.46
C GLU A 163 14.01 -0.11 11.57
N ASN A 164 15.29 0.28 11.58
CA ASN A 164 16.31 -0.51 10.92
C ASN A 164 16.59 -1.72 11.80
N ASN A 165 16.40 -2.94 11.26
CA ASN A 165 16.78 -4.17 11.94
C ASN A 165 18.31 -4.32 11.92
N TYR A 166 19.03 -3.45 12.65
CA TYR A 166 20.39 -3.74 13.06
C TYR A 166 20.31 -4.49 14.38
N ASN A 167 20.01 -5.79 14.34
CA ASN A 167 20.30 -6.71 15.44
C ASN A 167 20.40 -8.14 14.91
N ILE A 168 21.64 -8.64 14.96
CA ILE A 168 22.07 -10.05 14.90
C ILE A 168 21.83 -10.65 16.29
#